data_AF-A0A1X2H4P0-F1
#
_entry.id   AF-A0A1X2H4P0-F1
#
_cell.length_a   1.000
_cell.length_b   1.000
_cell.length_c   1.000
_cell.angle_alpha   90.00
_cell.angle_beta   90.00
_cell.angle_gamma   90.00
#
_symmetry.space_group_name_H-M   'P 1'
#
loop_
_entity.id
_entity.type
_entity.pdbx_description
1 polymer ?
#
loop_
_entity_poly.entity_id
_entity_poly.type
_entity_poly.pdbx_seq_one_letter_code
_entity_poly.pdbx_strand_id
1 'polypeptide(L)'
;MLRRFPLGRASTLENCLSNPNLKLEDLYEADDQLLQEVHLQNPKLISFLRRPPVLLQLVNAIVRDIPEKSKNEAAFQASRYACEILSAGIPALMDGMVYANPEILVVLWALLDQPRSLSPQQLVGFCRINDMLLRRRTGDLISFLQEHPELLSKWIDHIFIEGGAGMPYLTDLMVALVRCDYMSEGAGVAAWLIDQDLPRLLIARLDPNEEPENHEVAQLLLCAILRADEYSRTNAIVDYLLSYDANKQLADYMLDKKALHAASAFIHGASLIRGVRQQFERSVVSDGTKNDTTLFDFVLTAFTERVDDILSLLEGPRSVQDTTKTLGLERITVCELMVDLLYCSSAVMNYRQRHSTASQSCPGHAFRAALIQHQAIPRCIKPFFEFPWNNIYHNSAYAFLREIIVEDATRYPELLDEILFNATLVRQILERAQETKKTNQRVGYLGHLTLLSNDLKYLFKGFPALAQRVLDESNLRAQWDAHISELDKDVQLQMAFGGDAVYWNASQEYHNDMDEDVHELDEGPMEGEAEARDAEWTK
;
A
#
# COMPACT_ATOMS: atom_id res chain seq x y z
N MET A 1 5.65 -61.46 -29.64
CA MET A 1 4.33 -60.90 -29.97
C MET A 1 4.37 -59.40 -29.74
N LEU A 2 4.50 -58.64 -30.83
CA LEU A 2 4.36 -57.18 -30.84
C LEU A 2 2.89 -56.82 -30.56
N ARG A 3 2.60 -56.17 -29.43
CA ARG A 3 1.31 -55.51 -29.22
C ARG A 3 1.33 -54.19 -29.97
N ARG A 4 0.51 -54.10 -31.02
CA ARG A 4 0.17 -52.86 -31.73
C ARG A 4 -0.46 -51.88 -30.74
N PHE A 5 0.19 -50.73 -30.55
CA PHE A 5 -0.50 -49.52 -30.10
C PHE A 5 -1.56 -49.14 -31.15
N PRO A 6 -2.77 -48.72 -30.75
CA PRO A 6 -3.71 -48.17 -31.72
C PRO A 6 -3.15 -46.83 -32.23
N LEU A 7 -2.85 -46.80 -33.53
CA LEU A 7 -2.60 -45.58 -34.30
C LEU A 7 -3.82 -44.65 -34.18
N GLY A 8 -3.54 -43.37 -33.95
CA GLY A 8 -4.52 -42.34 -33.58
C GLY A 8 -5.74 -42.26 -34.48
N ARG A 9 -6.91 -42.08 -33.87
CA ARG A 9 -7.97 -41.29 -34.48
C ARG A 9 -7.45 -39.86 -34.52
N ALA A 10 -7.47 -39.23 -35.70
CA ALA A 10 -7.24 -37.78 -35.81
C ALA A 10 -8.12 -37.07 -34.77
N SER A 11 -7.54 -36.14 -33.99
CA SER A 11 -8.33 -35.36 -33.04
C SER A 11 -9.47 -34.66 -33.80
N THR A 12 -10.60 -34.42 -33.14
CA THR A 12 -11.72 -33.68 -33.75
C THR A 12 -11.23 -32.34 -34.31
N LEU A 13 -10.23 -31.74 -33.67
CA LEU A 13 -9.49 -30.57 -34.14
C LEU A 13 -8.73 -30.78 -35.46
N GLU A 14 -8.00 -31.89 -35.64
CA GLU A 14 -7.27 -32.17 -36.91
C GLU A 14 -8.22 -32.28 -38.11
N ASN A 15 -9.42 -32.83 -37.89
CA ASN A 15 -10.47 -32.87 -38.91
C ASN A 15 -10.99 -31.46 -39.24
N CYS A 16 -11.19 -30.62 -38.23
CA CYS A 16 -11.59 -29.22 -38.41
C CYS A 16 -10.52 -28.41 -39.16
N LEU A 17 -9.25 -28.55 -38.78
CA LEU A 17 -8.11 -27.87 -39.42
C LEU A 17 -7.88 -28.30 -40.88
N SER A 18 -8.49 -29.40 -41.31
CA SER A 18 -8.43 -29.86 -42.70
C SER A 18 -9.59 -29.31 -43.56
N ASN A 19 -10.57 -28.62 -42.95
CA ASN A 19 -11.68 -28.00 -43.66
C ASN A 19 -11.25 -26.65 -44.29
N PRO A 20 -11.36 -26.47 -45.62
CA PRO A 20 -10.97 -25.21 -46.27
C PRO A 20 -11.87 -24.01 -45.90
N ASN A 21 -13.09 -24.27 -45.41
CA ASN A 21 -14.05 -23.24 -44.99
C ASN A 21 -14.17 -23.14 -43.45
N LEU A 22 -13.14 -23.56 -42.73
CA LEU A 22 -13.11 -23.52 -41.27
C LEU A 22 -13.46 -22.12 -40.75
N LYS A 23 -14.42 -22.07 -39.84
CA LYS A 23 -14.76 -20.87 -39.07
C LYS A 23 -14.17 -20.95 -37.67
N LEU A 24 -14.08 -19.81 -36.99
CA LEU A 24 -13.53 -19.75 -35.64
C LEU A 24 -14.45 -20.47 -34.64
N GLU A 25 -15.76 -20.36 -34.83
CA GLU A 25 -16.76 -21.01 -33.98
C GLU A 25 -16.65 -22.54 -34.02
N ASP A 26 -16.33 -23.10 -35.18
CA ASP A 26 -16.12 -24.54 -35.36
C ASP A 26 -14.99 -25.07 -34.44
N LEU A 27 -14.00 -24.23 -34.10
CA LEU A 27 -12.91 -24.60 -33.19
C LEU A 27 -13.36 -24.66 -31.73
N TYR A 28 -14.25 -23.77 -31.31
CA TYR A 28 -14.75 -23.73 -29.93
C TYR A 28 -15.66 -24.91 -29.59
N GLU A 29 -16.39 -25.42 -30.59
CA GLU A 29 -17.29 -26.56 -30.45
C GLU A 29 -16.58 -27.91 -30.57
N ALA A 30 -15.44 -27.95 -31.26
CA ALA A 30 -14.83 -29.20 -31.71
C ALA A 30 -13.92 -29.89 -30.68
N ASP A 31 -13.24 -29.16 -29.79
CA ASP A 31 -12.19 -29.81 -28.97
C ASP A 31 -11.84 -29.08 -27.66
N ASP A 32 -11.92 -29.82 -26.54
CA ASP A 32 -11.42 -29.37 -25.23
C ASP A 32 -9.90 -29.17 -25.21
N GLN A 33 -9.17 -29.77 -26.16
CA GLN A 33 -7.72 -29.66 -26.32
C GLN A 33 -7.28 -28.45 -27.16
N LEU A 34 -8.20 -27.60 -27.64
CA LEU A 34 -7.88 -26.43 -28.47
C LEU A 34 -6.75 -25.58 -27.85
N LEU A 35 -6.86 -25.24 -26.57
CA LEU A 35 -5.86 -24.43 -25.87
C LEU A 35 -4.52 -25.15 -25.74
N GLN A 36 -4.55 -26.46 -25.49
CA GLN A 36 -3.33 -27.28 -25.45
C GLN A 36 -2.60 -27.22 -26.80
N GLU A 37 -3.31 -27.35 -27.91
CA GLU A 37 -2.74 -27.29 -29.26
C GLU A 37 -2.24 -25.89 -29.65
N VAL A 38 -2.87 -24.83 -29.11
CA VAL A 38 -2.34 -23.46 -29.20
C VAL A 38 -1.01 -23.35 -28.47
N HIS A 39 -0.91 -23.86 -27.25
CA HIS A 39 0.35 -23.86 -26.48
C HIS A 39 1.44 -24.74 -27.11
N LEU A 40 1.05 -25.86 -27.76
CA LEU A 40 1.93 -26.70 -28.57
C LEU A 40 2.28 -26.07 -29.92
N GLN A 41 1.72 -24.89 -30.25
CA GLN A 41 1.98 -24.14 -31.48
C GLN A 41 1.74 -24.97 -32.74
N ASN A 42 0.61 -25.69 -32.79
CA ASN A 42 0.25 -26.49 -33.96
C ASN A 42 0.27 -25.62 -35.24
N PRO A 43 1.09 -25.96 -36.26
CA PRO A 43 1.38 -25.06 -37.37
C PRO A 43 0.14 -24.73 -38.20
N LYS A 44 -0.79 -25.69 -38.37
CA LYS A 44 -2.04 -25.45 -39.09
C LYS A 44 -2.94 -24.51 -38.30
N LEU A 45 -3.09 -24.74 -37.00
CA LEU A 45 -3.89 -23.90 -36.11
C LEU A 45 -3.34 -22.48 -36.03
N ILE A 46 -2.05 -22.30 -35.77
CA ILE A 46 -1.42 -20.97 -35.69
C ILE A 46 -1.51 -20.25 -37.04
N SER A 47 -1.34 -20.94 -38.17
CA SER A 47 -1.49 -20.32 -39.49
C SER A 47 -2.92 -19.86 -39.77
N PHE A 48 -3.93 -20.55 -39.24
CA PHE A 48 -5.33 -20.14 -39.30
C PHE A 48 -5.61 -18.94 -38.38
N LEU A 49 -5.17 -19.01 -37.12
CA LEU A 49 -5.44 -18.01 -36.08
C LEU A 49 -4.75 -16.67 -36.37
N ARG A 50 -3.54 -16.67 -36.96
CA ARG A 50 -2.80 -15.45 -37.31
C ARG A 50 -3.40 -14.65 -38.47
N ARG A 51 -4.46 -15.14 -39.13
CA ARG A 51 -5.08 -14.43 -40.25
C ARG A 51 -5.78 -13.18 -39.72
N PRO A 52 -5.64 -12.00 -40.34
CA PRO A 52 -6.20 -10.76 -39.81
C PRO A 52 -7.70 -10.82 -39.50
N PRO A 53 -8.57 -11.43 -40.34
CA PRO A 53 -10.00 -11.56 -40.02
C PRO A 53 -10.28 -12.41 -38.78
N VAL A 54 -9.44 -13.40 -38.49
CA VAL A 54 -9.60 -14.29 -37.32
C VAL A 54 -9.11 -13.59 -36.06
N LEU A 55 -7.96 -12.91 -36.12
CA LEU A 55 -7.48 -12.06 -35.03
C LEU A 55 -8.51 -10.98 -34.66
N LEU A 56 -9.10 -10.33 -35.67
CA LEU A 56 -10.15 -9.34 -35.45
C LEU A 56 -11.41 -9.95 -34.82
N GLN A 57 -11.81 -11.17 -35.19
CA GLN A 57 -12.91 -11.88 -34.54
C GLN A 57 -12.61 -12.18 -33.08
N LEU A 58 -11.39 -12.63 -32.76
CA LEU A 58 -10.95 -12.88 -31.39
C LEU A 58 -11.00 -11.59 -30.55
N VAL A 59 -10.45 -10.48 -31.05
CA VAL A 59 -10.51 -9.19 -30.34
C VAL A 59 -11.95 -8.68 -30.19
N ASN A 60 -12.79 -8.80 -31.21
CA ASN A 60 -14.21 -8.43 -31.09
C ASN A 60 -14.95 -9.27 -30.05
N ALA A 61 -14.58 -10.54 -29.85
CA ALA A 61 -15.15 -11.37 -28.79
C ALA A 61 -14.77 -10.87 -27.39
N ILE A 62 -13.64 -10.15 -27.24
CA ILE A 62 -13.25 -9.49 -25.99
C ILE A 62 -14.01 -8.17 -25.81
N VAL A 63 -14.05 -7.34 -26.85
CA VAL A 63 -14.56 -5.96 -26.75
C VAL A 63 -16.09 -5.92 -26.69
N ARG A 64 -16.78 -6.96 -27.17
CA ARG A 64 -18.24 -7.05 -27.16
C ARG A 64 -18.81 -7.02 -25.75
N ASP A 65 -19.74 -6.11 -25.51
CA ASP A 65 -20.57 -6.09 -24.31
C ASP A 65 -21.59 -7.26 -24.36
N ILE A 66 -21.47 -8.18 -23.40
CA ILE A 66 -22.36 -9.32 -23.22
C ILE A 66 -23.07 -9.12 -21.87
N PRO A 67 -24.37 -8.77 -21.85
CA PRO A 67 -25.08 -8.55 -20.59
C PRO A 67 -25.04 -9.79 -19.69
N GLU A 68 -24.76 -9.64 -18.40
CA GLU A 68 -24.64 -10.78 -17.45
C GLU A 68 -25.89 -11.67 -17.40
N LYS A 69 -27.08 -11.09 -17.63
CA LYS A 69 -28.35 -11.83 -17.67
C LYS A 69 -28.61 -12.54 -19.01
N SER A 70 -27.70 -12.42 -19.97
CA SER A 70 -27.79 -13.07 -21.26
C SER A 70 -27.60 -14.58 -21.12
N LYS A 71 -28.45 -15.37 -21.78
CA LYS A 71 -28.26 -16.83 -21.90
C LYS A 71 -27.35 -17.21 -23.06
N ASN A 72 -26.55 -16.27 -23.58
CA ASN A 72 -25.72 -16.47 -24.75
C ASN A 72 -24.40 -17.16 -24.38
N GLU A 73 -24.49 -18.42 -23.96
CA GLU A 73 -23.35 -19.26 -23.55
C GLU A 73 -22.25 -19.28 -24.61
N ALA A 74 -22.61 -19.34 -25.88
CA ALA A 74 -21.66 -19.34 -26.99
C ALA A 74 -20.81 -18.05 -27.04
N ALA A 75 -21.39 -16.89 -26.75
CA ALA A 75 -20.65 -15.63 -26.71
C ALA A 75 -19.69 -15.57 -25.51
N PHE A 76 -20.14 -16.04 -24.34
CA PHE A 76 -19.28 -16.15 -23.15
C PHE A 76 -18.11 -17.11 -23.40
N GLN A 77 -18.38 -18.27 -24.00
CA GLN A 77 -17.38 -19.27 -24.37
C GLN A 77 -16.38 -18.71 -25.40
N ALA A 78 -16.86 -18.02 -26.43
CA ALA A 78 -16.02 -17.38 -27.45
C ALA A 78 -15.09 -16.34 -26.84
N SER A 79 -15.61 -15.46 -25.98
CA SER A 79 -14.80 -14.44 -25.27
C SER A 79 -13.75 -15.09 -24.35
N ARG A 80 -14.11 -16.17 -23.64
CA ARG A 80 -13.16 -16.94 -22.82
C ARG A 80 -12.03 -17.53 -23.66
N TYR A 81 -12.33 -18.24 -24.76
CA TYR A 81 -11.30 -18.78 -25.63
C TYR A 81 -10.47 -17.69 -26.30
N ALA A 82 -11.10 -16.58 -26.72
CA ALA A 82 -10.37 -15.46 -27.28
C ALA A 82 -9.35 -14.89 -26.30
N CYS A 83 -9.72 -14.74 -25.03
CA CYS A 83 -8.83 -14.25 -23.98
C CYS A 83 -7.65 -15.21 -23.80
N GLU A 84 -7.90 -16.51 -23.66
CA GLU A 84 -6.84 -17.51 -23.49
C GLU A 84 -5.91 -17.57 -24.70
N ILE A 85 -6.45 -17.58 -25.92
CA ILE A 85 -5.65 -17.65 -27.16
C ILE A 85 -4.78 -16.39 -27.33
N LEU A 86 -5.35 -15.19 -27.15
CA LEU A 86 -4.64 -13.94 -27.35
C LEU A 86 -3.62 -13.66 -26.23
N SER A 87 -3.89 -14.10 -25.00
CA SER A 87 -2.95 -13.99 -23.87
C SER A 87 -1.94 -15.14 -23.76
N ALA A 88 -1.99 -16.15 -24.65
CA ALA A 88 -1.10 -17.32 -24.62
C ALA A 88 0.39 -17.04 -24.92
N GLY A 89 0.77 -15.83 -25.32
CA GLY A 89 2.17 -15.50 -25.56
C GLY A 89 2.73 -15.98 -26.90
N ILE A 90 1.88 -16.36 -27.87
CA ILE A 90 2.34 -16.99 -29.12
C ILE A 90 2.94 -15.93 -30.08
N PRO A 91 4.23 -16.01 -30.46
CA PRO A 91 4.89 -14.99 -31.27
C PRO A 91 4.17 -14.66 -32.58
N ALA A 92 3.74 -15.67 -33.32
CA ALA A 92 3.07 -15.46 -34.61
C ALA A 92 1.71 -14.73 -34.49
N LEU A 93 1.02 -14.85 -33.35
CA LEU A 93 -0.22 -14.12 -33.10
C LEU A 93 0.07 -12.68 -32.68
N MET A 94 1.08 -12.48 -31.82
CA MET A 94 1.55 -11.14 -31.43
C MET A 94 2.02 -10.34 -32.66
N ASP A 95 2.85 -10.93 -33.52
CA ASP A 95 3.33 -10.27 -34.74
C ASP A 95 2.17 -9.92 -35.68
N GLY A 96 1.16 -10.81 -35.73
CA GLY A 96 -0.07 -10.58 -36.49
C GLY A 96 -0.88 -9.39 -35.96
N MET A 97 -1.02 -9.28 -34.64
CA MET A 97 -1.85 -8.26 -33.98
C MET A 97 -1.17 -6.90 -33.85
N VAL A 98 0.14 -6.87 -33.62
CA VAL A 98 0.87 -5.65 -33.26
C VAL A 98 1.61 -5.06 -34.46
N TYR A 99 2.37 -5.88 -35.19
CA TYR A 99 3.21 -5.39 -36.30
C TYR A 99 2.48 -5.39 -37.65
N ALA A 100 1.79 -6.49 -37.98
CA ALA A 100 1.22 -6.68 -39.31
C ALA A 100 -0.14 -5.98 -39.50
N ASN A 101 -0.90 -5.78 -38.43
CA ASN A 101 -2.27 -5.24 -38.46
C ASN A 101 -2.56 -4.37 -37.22
N PRO A 102 -1.88 -3.22 -37.06
CA PRO A 102 -2.00 -2.37 -35.87
C PRO A 102 -3.43 -1.88 -35.60
N GLU A 103 -4.30 -1.85 -36.62
CA GLU A 103 -5.72 -1.55 -36.47
C GLU A 103 -6.46 -2.53 -35.54
N ILE A 104 -5.95 -3.76 -35.38
CA ILE A 104 -6.52 -4.74 -34.45
C ILE A 104 -6.30 -4.29 -33.00
N LEU A 105 -5.13 -3.72 -32.71
CA LEU A 105 -4.82 -3.16 -31.40
C LEU A 105 -5.68 -1.91 -31.12
N VAL A 106 -5.94 -1.08 -32.13
CA VAL A 106 -6.90 0.03 -32.04
C VAL A 106 -8.28 -0.48 -31.64
N VAL A 107 -8.78 -1.57 -32.23
CA VAL A 107 -10.08 -2.15 -31.86
C VAL A 107 -10.08 -2.64 -30.41
N LEU A 108 -8.99 -3.26 -29.93
CA LEU A 108 -8.88 -3.68 -28.54
C LEU A 108 -8.96 -2.48 -27.58
N TRP A 109 -8.23 -1.39 -27.89
CA TRP A 109 -8.19 -0.18 -27.06
C TRP A 109 -9.43 0.71 -27.19
N ALA A 110 -10.19 0.59 -28.27
CA ALA A 110 -11.52 1.19 -28.41
C ALA A 110 -12.53 0.65 -27.38
N LEU A 111 -12.19 -0.39 -26.61
CA LEU A 111 -12.93 -0.76 -25.41
C LEU A 111 -13.10 0.43 -24.46
N LEU A 112 -12.08 1.27 -24.33
CA LEU A 112 -12.12 2.44 -23.44
C LEU A 112 -13.03 3.57 -23.97
N ASP A 113 -13.50 3.50 -25.22
CA ASP A 113 -14.51 4.42 -25.77
C ASP A 113 -15.93 4.05 -25.34
N GLN A 114 -16.14 2.85 -24.80
CA GLN A 114 -17.44 2.43 -24.28
C GLN A 114 -17.80 3.21 -23.00
N PRO A 115 -19.10 3.26 -22.64
CA PRO A 115 -19.52 3.84 -21.36
C PRO A 115 -18.74 3.26 -20.19
N ARG A 116 -18.58 4.04 -19.12
CA ARG A 116 -17.74 3.74 -17.95
C ARG A 116 -18.28 2.62 -17.04
N SER A 117 -18.93 1.59 -17.62
CA SER A 117 -19.43 0.39 -16.95
C SER A 117 -19.09 -0.85 -17.79
N LEU A 118 -17.79 -1.12 -17.93
CA LEU A 118 -17.28 -2.31 -18.62
C LEU A 118 -17.60 -3.56 -17.80
N SER A 119 -17.99 -4.64 -18.47
CA SER A 119 -18.23 -5.93 -17.81
C SER A 119 -16.92 -6.52 -17.25
N PRO A 120 -16.99 -7.33 -16.17
CA PRO A 120 -15.81 -8.02 -15.64
C PRO A 120 -15.08 -8.86 -16.70
N GLN A 121 -15.82 -9.48 -17.62
CA GLN A 121 -15.24 -10.28 -18.71
C GLN A 121 -14.41 -9.44 -19.69
N GLN A 122 -14.93 -8.27 -20.10
CA GLN A 122 -14.19 -7.34 -20.97
C GLN A 122 -12.90 -6.87 -20.29
N LEU A 123 -12.98 -6.51 -19.01
CA LEU A 123 -11.84 -6.07 -18.21
C LEU A 123 -10.76 -7.14 -18.08
N VAL A 124 -11.14 -8.37 -17.73
CA VAL A 124 -10.19 -9.50 -17.63
C VAL A 124 -9.50 -9.76 -18.96
N GLY A 125 -10.25 -9.80 -20.06
CA GLY A 125 -9.68 -9.99 -21.39
C GLY A 125 -8.71 -8.88 -21.77
N PHE A 126 -9.13 -7.63 -21.60
CA PHE A 126 -8.33 -6.45 -21.90
C PHE A 126 -7.04 -6.40 -21.08
N CYS A 127 -7.11 -6.59 -19.76
CA CYS A 127 -5.94 -6.55 -18.89
C CYS A 127 -4.98 -7.71 -19.19
N ARG A 128 -5.47 -8.95 -19.36
CA ARG A 128 -4.60 -10.11 -19.62
C ARG A 128 -3.86 -10.00 -20.95
N ILE A 129 -4.53 -9.53 -22.00
CA ILE A 129 -3.91 -9.36 -23.31
C ILE A 129 -2.85 -8.26 -23.24
N ASN A 130 -3.17 -7.10 -22.67
CA ASN A 130 -2.21 -6.00 -22.59
C ASN A 130 -1.05 -6.30 -21.62
N ASP A 131 -1.26 -6.98 -20.49
CA ASP A 131 -0.17 -7.41 -19.61
C ASP A 131 0.78 -8.38 -20.32
N MET A 132 0.24 -9.34 -21.08
CA MET A 132 1.05 -10.24 -21.91
C MET A 132 1.89 -9.44 -22.91
N LEU A 133 1.29 -8.47 -23.61
CA LEU A 133 1.97 -7.63 -24.58
C LEU A 133 3.06 -6.77 -23.91
N LEU A 134 2.80 -6.15 -22.77
CA LEU A 134 3.80 -5.39 -22.02
C LEU A 134 5.00 -6.25 -21.59
N ARG A 135 4.81 -7.56 -21.37
CA ARG A 135 5.90 -8.49 -21.00
C ARG A 135 6.65 -9.10 -22.18
N ARG A 136 6.00 -9.25 -23.34
CA ARG A 136 6.54 -10.02 -24.48
C ARG A 136 6.79 -9.18 -25.75
N ARG A 137 6.21 -7.98 -25.82
CA ARG A 137 6.25 -7.00 -26.91
C ARG A 137 6.29 -5.59 -26.32
N THR A 138 7.15 -5.39 -25.32
CA THR A 138 7.24 -4.19 -24.51
C THR A 138 7.38 -2.94 -25.37
N GLY A 139 8.41 -2.90 -26.22
CA GLY A 139 8.68 -1.74 -27.08
C GLY A 139 7.56 -1.44 -28.07
N ASP A 140 6.94 -2.46 -28.64
CA ASP A 140 5.88 -2.29 -29.64
C ASP A 140 4.59 -1.71 -29.02
N LEU A 141 4.16 -2.25 -27.87
CA LEU A 141 2.96 -1.73 -27.19
C LEU A 141 3.19 -0.32 -26.64
N ILE A 142 4.38 -0.03 -26.10
CA ILE A 142 4.73 1.33 -25.65
C ILE A 142 4.70 2.30 -26.83
N SER A 143 5.29 1.92 -27.97
CA SER A 143 5.29 2.76 -29.18
C SER A 143 3.87 3.06 -29.64
N PHE A 144 2.99 2.04 -29.66
CA PHE A 144 1.57 2.21 -29.97
C PHE A 144 0.88 3.21 -29.02
N LEU A 145 1.12 3.10 -27.71
CA LEU A 145 0.53 4.02 -26.71
C LEU A 145 1.06 5.45 -26.85
N GLN A 146 2.34 5.61 -27.18
CA GLN A 146 2.96 6.91 -27.44
C GLN A 146 2.40 7.58 -28.70
N GLU A 147 2.00 6.81 -29.71
CA GLU A 147 1.31 7.30 -30.90
C GLU A 147 -0.16 7.69 -30.65
N HIS A 148 -0.76 7.20 -29.56
CA HIS A 148 -2.17 7.41 -29.18
C HIS A 148 -2.31 7.94 -27.74
N PRO A 149 -1.77 9.14 -27.43
CA PRO A 149 -1.73 9.68 -26.07
C PRO A 149 -3.12 9.88 -25.44
N GLU A 150 -4.18 10.03 -26.26
CA GLU A 150 -5.56 10.15 -25.78
C GLU A 150 -6.05 8.90 -25.03
N LEU A 151 -5.45 7.72 -25.29
CA LEU A 151 -5.80 6.48 -24.61
C LEU A 151 -5.49 6.54 -23.12
N LEU A 152 -4.42 7.25 -22.72
CA LEU A 152 -4.06 7.37 -21.31
C LEU A 152 -5.14 8.13 -20.53
N SER A 153 -5.66 9.23 -21.09
CA SER A 153 -6.75 9.98 -20.46
C SER A 153 -8.01 9.13 -20.33
N LYS A 154 -8.39 8.37 -21.36
CA LYS A 154 -9.55 7.46 -21.30
C LYS A 154 -9.34 6.37 -20.25
N TRP A 155 -8.13 5.84 -20.14
CA TRP A 155 -7.79 4.83 -19.16
C TRP A 155 -7.94 5.37 -17.73
N ILE A 156 -7.41 6.57 -17.45
CA ILE A 156 -7.58 7.25 -16.15
C ILE A 156 -9.07 7.46 -15.84
N ASP A 157 -9.85 7.89 -16.82
CA ASP A 157 -11.30 8.11 -16.70
C ASP A 157 -12.11 6.83 -16.38
N HIS A 158 -11.59 5.65 -16.73
CA HIS A 158 -12.19 4.37 -16.33
C HIS A 158 -11.71 3.91 -14.95
N ILE A 159 -10.48 4.24 -14.56
CA ILE A 159 -9.99 3.99 -13.20
C ILE A 159 -10.78 4.84 -12.19
N PHE A 160 -10.99 6.12 -12.49
CA PHE A 160 -11.66 7.08 -11.60
C PHE A 160 -12.98 7.54 -12.19
N ILE A 161 -14.09 7.27 -11.49
CA ILE A 161 -15.44 7.62 -11.95
C ILE A 161 -16.14 8.45 -10.87
N GLU A 162 -16.97 9.41 -11.30
CA GLU A 162 -17.86 10.15 -10.41
C GLU A 162 -18.79 9.18 -9.65
N GLY A 163 -18.82 9.28 -8.33
CA GLY A 163 -19.60 8.39 -7.45
C GLY A 163 -18.86 7.12 -6.98
N GLY A 164 -17.54 7.02 -7.18
CA GLY A 164 -16.69 6.02 -6.50
C GLY A 164 -16.76 4.59 -7.07
N ALA A 165 -17.48 4.37 -8.16
CA ALA A 165 -17.62 3.06 -8.82
C ALA A 165 -16.59 2.83 -9.95
N GLY A 166 -15.38 3.39 -9.79
CA GLY A 166 -14.26 3.24 -10.71
C GLY A 166 -13.87 1.78 -10.99
N MET A 167 -12.96 1.56 -11.93
CA MET A 167 -12.45 0.21 -12.26
C MET A 167 -11.01 0.05 -11.73
N PRO A 168 -10.82 -0.23 -10.43
CA PRO A 168 -9.49 -0.38 -9.85
C PRO A 168 -8.68 -1.51 -10.49
N TYR A 169 -9.32 -2.50 -11.13
CA TYR A 169 -8.66 -3.56 -11.90
C TYR A 169 -7.75 -3.06 -13.03
N LEU A 170 -7.98 -1.84 -13.50
CA LEU A 170 -7.15 -1.19 -14.52
C LEU A 170 -5.85 -0.58 -13.95
N THR A 171 -5.73 -0.48 -12.62
CA THR A 171 -4.54 0.07 -11.96
C THR A 171 -3.32 -0.84 -12.09
N ASP A 172 -3.50 -2.16 -12.00
CA ASP A 172 -2.40 -3.12 -12.12
C ASP A 172 -1.72 -3.05 -13.49
N LEU A 173 -2.51 -2.87 -14.56
CA LEU A 173 -1.98 -2.71 -15.90
C LEU A 173 -1.20 -1.37 -16.04
N MET A 174 -1.61 -0.31 -15.31
CA MET A 174 -0.90 0.97 -15.28
C MET A 174 0.44 0.82 -14.55
N VAL A 175 0.44 0.10 -13.43
CA VAL A 175 1.67 -0.25 -12.71
C VAL A 175 2.59 -1.08 -13.59
N ALA A 176 2.06 -2.06 -14.33
CA ALA A 176 2.84 -2.86 -15.28
C ALA A 176 3.49 -1.99 -16.37
N LEU A 177 2.78 -0.98 -16.90
CA LEU A 177 3.34 -0.02 -17.85
C LEU A 177 4.49 0.79 -17.22
N VAL A 178 4.32 1.32 -16.00
CA VAL A 178 5.38 2.04 -15.29
C VAL A 178 6.59 1.14 -15.03
N ARG A 179 6.37 -0.14 -14.71
CA ARG A 179 7.45 -1.13 -14.52
C ARG A 179 8.31 -1.34 -15.76
N CYS A 180 7.76 -1.11 -16.96
CA CYS A 180 8.52 -1.24 -18.20
C CYS A 180 9.68 -0.23 -18.30
N ASP A 181 9.64 0.90 -17.57
CA ASP A 181 10.74 1.89 -17.55
C ASP A 181 12.07 1.29 -17.05
N TYR A 182 11.97 0.24 -16.24
CA TYR A 182 13.12 -0.50 -15.71
C TYR A 182 13.67 -1.57 -16.67
N MET A 183 13.05 -1.76 -17.82
CA MET A 183 13.43 -2.70 -18.88
C MET A 183 14.11 -1.95 -20.02
N SER A 184 15.03 -2.62 -20.75
CA SER A 184 15.76 -1.98 -21.86
C SER A 184 14.85 -1.49 -22.99
N GLU A 185 13.78 -2.23 -23.29
CA GLU A 185 12.83 -1.91 -24.36
C GLU A 185 11.79 -0.84 -23.95
N GLY A 186 11.62 -0.60 -22.66
CA GLY A 186 10.69 0.40 -22.14
C GLY A 186 11.37 1.62 -21.52
N ALA A 187 12.68 1.76 -21.69
CA ALA A 187 13.44 2.88 -21.13
C ALA A 187 12.87 4.22 -21.62
N GLY A 188 12.51 5.10 -20.68
CA GLY A 188 11.94 6.42 -20.97
C GLY A 188 10.41 6.48 -20.89
N VAL A 189 9.73 5.36 -20.60
CA VAL A 189 8.28 5.36 -20.34
C VAL A 189 7.92 6.29 -19.17
N ALA A 190 8.71 6.30 -18.09
CA ALA A 190 8.40 7.17 -16.95
C ALA A 190 8.44 8.64 -17.35
N ALA A 191 9.43 9.05 -18.16
CA ALA A 191 9.54 10.42 -18.67
C ALA A 191 8.37 10.77 -19.61
N TRP A 192 7.97 9.86 -20.50
CA TRP A 192 6.79 10.06 -21.34
C TRP A 192 5.50 10.20 -20.52
N LEU A 193 5.32 9.40 -19.46
CA LEU A 193 4.18 9.52 -18.56
C LEU A 193 4.19 10.83 -17.77
N ILE A 194 5.36 11.40 -17.45
CA ILE A 194 5.47 12.78 -16.94
C ILE A 194 4.96 13.79 -17.98
N ASP A 195 5.36 13.64 -19.24
CA ASP A 195 4.91 14.55 -20.32
C ASP A 195 3.38 14.49 -20.55
N GLN A 196 2.76 13.36 -20.22
CA GLN A 196 1.30 13.20 -20.20
C GLN A 196 0.62 13.66 -18.89
N ASP A 197 1.38 14.28 -17.97
CA ASP A 197 0.91 14.79 -16.68
C ASP A 197 0.36 13.71 -15.73
N LEU A 198 0.73 12.43 -15.94
CA LEU A 198 0.14 11.31 -15.20
C LEU A 198 0.23 11.48 -13.68
N PRO A 199 1.39 11.76 -13.07
CA PRO A 199 1.46 11.80 -11.61
C PRO A 199 0.65 12.95 -11.00
N ARG A 200 0.58 14.09 -11.70
CA ARG A 200 -0.26 15.22 -11.30
C ARG A 200 -1.74 14.85 -11.37
N LEU A 201 -2.17 14.18 -12.44
CA LEU A 201 -3.54 13.70 -12.60
C LEU A 201 -3.92 12.71 -11.49
N LEU A 202 -3.01 11.79 -11.13
CA LEU A 202 -3.21 10.84 -10.02
C LEU A 202 -3.27 11.54 -8.66
N ILE A 203 -2.38 12.50 -8.37
CA ILE A 203 -2.45 13.30 -7.13
C ILE A 203 -3.73 14.13 -7.10
N ALA A 204 -4.20 14.65 -8.24
CA ALA A 204 -5.45 15.40 -8.33
C ALA A 204 -6.69 14.56 -7.97
N ARG A 205 -6.58 13.23 -7.99
CA ARG A 205 -7.65 12.34 -7.50
C ARG A 205 -7.71 12.26 -5.97
N LEU A 206 -6.76 12.87 -5.25
CA LEU A 206 -6.77 13.06 -3.79
C LEU A 206 -7.35 14.43 -3.38
N ASP A 207 -7.85 15.22 -4.33
CA ASP A 207 -8.53 16.49 -4.03
C ASP A 207 -9.72 16.22 -3.11
N PRO A 208 -9.88 16.91 -1.97
CA PRO A 208 -10.90 16.60 -0.97
C PRO A 208 -12.36 16.87 -1.43
N ASN A 209 -12.55 17.37 -2.66
CA ASN A 209 -13.85 17.45 -3.33
C ASN A 209 -14.17 16.23 -4.21
N GLU A 210 -13.23 15.30 -4.39
CA GLU A 210 -13.45 13.99 -5.02
C GLU A 210 -14.05 12.99 -4.01
N GLU A 211 -14.60 11.90 -4.53
CA GLU A 211 -15.20 10.84 -3.71
C GLU A 211 -14.13 10.08 -2.90
N PRO A 212 -14.43 9.62 -1.66
CA PRO A 212 -13.51 8.86 -0.83
C PRO A 212 -12.91 7.62 -1.52
N GLU A 213 -13.69 6.91 -2.33
CA GLU A 213 -13.22 5.75 -3.09
C GLU A 213 -12.15 6.14 -4.12
N ASN A 214 -12.25 7.33 -4.73
CA ASN A 214 -11.22 7.84 -5.64
C ASN A 214 -9.93 8.14 -4.88
N HIS A 215 -10.02 8.67 -3.65
CA HIS A 215 -8.84 8.88 -2.81
C HIS A 215 -8.11 7.56 -2.50
N GLU A 216 -8.87 6.51 -2.15
CA GLU A 216 -8.33 5.19 -1.86
C GLU A 216 -7.65 4.59 -3.09
N VAL A 217 -8.33 4.57 -4.24
CA VAL A 217 -7.77 4.03 -5.50
C VAL A 217 -6.52 4.80 -5.92
N ALA A 218 -6.53 6.13 -5.80
CA ALA A 218 -5.39 6.98 -6.13
C ALA A 218 -4.18 6.69 -5.24
N GLN A 219 -4.42 6.60 -3.93
CA GLN A 219 -3.38 6.27 -2.96
C GLN A 219 -2.80 4.88 -3.21
N LEU A 220 -3.63 3.87 -3.46
CA LEU A 220 -3.18 2.51 -3.73
C LEU A 220 -2.35 2.43 -5.01
N LEU A 221 -2.82 3.05 -6.10
CA LEU A 221 -2.09 3.12 -7.37
C LEU A 221 -0.76 3.86 -7.22
N LEU A 222 -0.73 5.03 -6.58
CA LEU A 222 0.50 5.79 -6.33
C LEU A 222 1.49 4.99 -5.48
N CYS A 223 1.04 4.31 -4.42
CA CYS A 223 1.88 3.43 -3.61
C CYS A 223 2.37 2.19 -4.39
N ALA A 224 1.58 1.66 -5.32
CA ALA A 224 2.00 0.57 -6.19
C ALA A 224 3.05 1.02 -7.22
N ILE A 225 2.92 2.24 -7.75
CA ILE A 225 3.91 2.90 -8.61
C ILE A 225 5.23 3.13 -7.85
N LEU A 226 5.18 3.63 -6.61
CA LEU A 226 6.37 3.79 -5.78
C LEU A 226 7.10 2.46 -5.57
N ARG A 227 6.36 1.35 -5.47
CA ARG A 227 6.87 -0.02 -5.28
C ARG A 227 7.02 -0.81 -6.59
N ALA A 228 7.02 -0.13 -7.72
CA ALA A 228 7.09 -0.76 -9.03
C ALA A 228 8.44 -1.46 -9.28
N ASP A 229 9.54 -0.93 -8.78
CA ASP A 229 10.85 -1.57 -8.93
C ASP A 229 11.16 -2.57 -7.81
N GLU A 230 11.55 -3.78 -8.19
CA GLU A 230 11.98 -4.82 -7.25
C GLU A 230 13.32 -4.49 -6.59
N TYR A 231 14.17 -3.70 -7.26
CA TYR A 231 15.50 -3.29 -6.79
C TYR A 231 15.50 -1.90 -6.16
N SER A 232 14.31 -1.34 -5.90
CA SER A 232 14.12 -0.03 -5.27
C SER A 232 14.84 1.15 -5.95
N ARG A 233 15.07 1.06 -7.27
CA ARG A 233 15.51 2.20 -8.10
C ARG A 233 14.40 3.24 -8.19
N THR A 234 14.80 4.49 -8.41
CA THR A 234 13.87 5.57 -8.72
C THR A 234 13.69 5.72 -10.24
N ASN A 235 12.60 6.37 -10.63
CA ASN A 235 12.36 6.82 -11.99
C ASN A 235 11.77 8.24 -11.95
N ALA A 236 11.54 8.83 -13.13
CA ALA A 236 11.04 10.21 -13.24
C ALA A 236 9.70 10.44 -12.51
N ILE A 237 8.84 9.42 -12.42
CA ILE A 237 7.57 9.52 -11.68
C ILE A 237 7.83 9.56 -10.18
N VAL A 238 8.68 8.67 -9.67
CA VAL A 238 9.05 8.66 -8.24
C VAL A 238 9.70 9.99 -7.85
N ASP A 239 10.60 10.52 -8.69
CA ASP A 239 11.22 11.82 -8.46
C ASP A 239 10.19 12.96 -8.44
N TYR A 240 9.18 12.94 -9.32
CA TYR A 240 8.07 13.89 -9.30
C TYR A 240 7.27 13.80 -7.98
N LEU A 241 6.93 12.58 -7.53
CA LEU A 241 6.16 12.37 -6.29
C LEU A 241 6.90 12.87 -5.05
N LEU A 242 8.23 12.94 -5.09
CA LEU A 242 9.09 13.48 -4.04
C LEU A 242 9.35 14.98 -4.17
N SER A 243 8.94 15.60 -5.29
CA SER A 243 9.16 17.02 -5.53
C SER A 243 8.38 17.89 -4.53
N TYR A 244 8.85 19.14 -4.37
CA TYR A 244 8.18 20.10 -3.49
C TYR A 244 6.77 20.43 -3.97
N ASP A 245 6.57 20.61 -5.27
CA ASP A 245 5.26 20.99 -5.83
C ASP A 245 4.22 19.89 -5.60
N ALA A 246 4.58 18.62 -5.81
CA ALA A 246 3.70 17.48 -5.55
C ALA A 246 3.32 17.39 -4.05
N ASN A 247 4.29 17.52 -3.16
CA ASN A 247 4.05 17.41 -1.71
C ASN A 247 3.33 18.63 -1.13
N LYS A 248 3.55 19.81 -1.70
CA LYS A 248 2.78 21.01 -1.37
C LYS A 248 1.32 20.85 -1.78
N GLN A 249 1.06 20.40 -3.01
CA GLN A 249 -0.31 20.12 -3.47
C GLN A 249 -0.98 19.06 -2.60
N LEU A 250 -0.27 17.98 -2.26
CA LEU A 250 -0.77 16.95 -1.38
C LEU A 250 -1.12 17.50 0.01
N ALA A 251 -0.23 18.31 0.62
CA ALA A 251 -0.49 18.95 1.90
C ALA A 251 -1.69 19.90 1.85
N ASP A 252 -1.88 20.63 0.74
CA ASP A 252 -3.04 21.50 0.53
C ASP A 252 -4.36 20.70 0.49
N TYR A 253 -4.39 19.57 -0.21
CA TYR A 253 -5.55 18.67 -0.22
C TYR A 253 -5.83 18.03 1.15
N MET A 254 -4.79 17.49 1.79
CA MET A 254 -4.89 16.84 3.10
C MET A 254 -5.44 17.77 4.19
N LEU A 255 -5.17 19.07 4.09
CA LEU A 255 -5.43 20.05 5.15
C LEU A 255 -6.53 21.06 4.78
N ASP A 256 -7.32 20.78 3.75
CA ASP A 256 -8.51 21.58 3.46
C ASP A 256 -9.49 21.52 4.65
N LYS A 257 -9.96 22.69 5.09
CA LYS A 257 -10.78 22.83 6.30
C LYS A 257 -12.28 22.73 6.05
N LYS A 258 -12.72 22.74 4.78
CA LYS A 258 -14.12 22.95 4.38
C LYS A 258 -14.67 21.86 3.47
N ALA A 259 -13.82 21.23 2.68
CA ALA A 259 -14.23 20.24 1.69
C ALA A 259 -14.88 19.02 2.36
N LEU A 260 -15.88 18.47 1.66
CA LEU A 260 -16.76 17.42 2.19
C LEU A 260 -15.99 16.16 2.59
N HIS A 261 -15.00 15.78 1.79
CA HIS A 261 -14.24 14.55 1.97
C HIS A 261 -12.82 14.80 2.49
N ALA A 262 -12.58 15.97 3.13
CA ALA A 262 -11.27 16.38 3.65
C ALA A 262 -10.64 15.37 4.62
N ALA A 263 -11.44 14.68 5.44
CA ALA A 263 -10.94 13.63 6.32
C ALA A 263 -10.39 12.42 5.55
N SER A 264 -11.06 12.01 4.46
CA SER A 264 -10.60 10.91 3.60
C SER A 264 -9.33 11.31 2.84
N ALA A 265 -9.27 12.52 2.28
CA ALA A 265 -8.07 13.04 1.63
C ALA A 265 -6.85 13.08 2.57
N PHE A 266 -7.05 13.43 3.85
CA PHE A 266 -6.00 13.39 4.86
C PHE A 266 -5.50 11.96 5.13
N ILE A 267 -6.41 11.00 5.31
CA ILE A 267 -6.07 9.60 5.62
C ILE A 267 -5.28 8.97 4.47
N HIS A 268 -5.75 9.12 3.23
CA HIS A 268 -5.10 8.55 2.07
C HIS A 268 -3.83 9.32 1.67
N GLY A 269 -3.81 10.65 1.83
CA GLY A 269 -2.59 11.43 1.64
C GLY A 269 -1.47 11.09 2.63
N ALA A 270 -1.81 10.88 3.90
CA ALA A 270 -0.84 10.41 4.90
C ALA A 270 -0.32 9.00 4.58
N SER A 271 -1.19 8.12 4.09
CA SER A 271 -0.82 6.76 3.66
C SER A 271 0.14 6.78 2.46
N LEU A 272 0.04 7.79 1.57
CA LEU A 272 1.00 7.99 0.49
C LEU A 272 2.39 8.38 1.02
N ILE A 273 2.47 9.27 2.03
CA ILE A 273 3.75 9.61 2.68
C ILE A 273 4.38 8.39 3.36
N ARG A 274 3.57 7.51 3.95
CA ARG A 274 4.04 6.21 4.45
C ARG A 274 4.59 5.32 3.34
N GLY A 275 3.90 5.25 2.20
CA GLY A 275 4.37 4.52 1.03
C GLY A 275 5.72 5.03 0.53
N VAL A 276 5.91 6.36 0.52
CA VAL A 276 7.19 7.01 0.24
C VAL A 276 8.26 6.53 1.22
N ARG A 277 8.03 6.62 2.53
CA ARG A 277 8.97 6.12 3.55
C ARG A 277 9.36 4.65 3.31
N GLN A 278 8.38 3.77 3.14
CA GLN A 278 8.59 2.32 2.99
C GLN A 278 9.46 1.97 1.78
N GLN A 279 9.30 2.72 0.67
CA GLN A 279 10.11 2.51 -0.52
C GLN A 279 11.60 2.77 -0.26
N PHE A 280 11.92 3.81 0.52
CA PHE A 280 13.29 4.14 0.86
C PHE A 280 13.89 3.20 1.90
N GLU A 281 13.10 2.72 2.87
CA GLU A 281 13.55 1.70 3.82
C GLU A 281 14.04 0.43 3.10
N ARG A 282 13.27 -0.06 2.12
CA ARG A 282 13.65 -1.21 1.29
C ARG A 282 14.94 -0.99 0.51
N SER A 283 15.12 0.23 0.01
CA SER A 283 16.33 0.61 -0.73
C SER A 283 17.60 0.55 0.15
N VAL A 284 17.51 0.99 1.41
CA VAL A 284 18.65 0.98 2.35
C VAL A 284 19.14 -0.46 2.60
N VAL A 285 18.21 -1.42 2.69
CA VAL A 285 18.53 -2.85 2.90
C VAL A 285 19.22 -3.47 1.69
N SER A 286 18.90 -3.03 0.47
CA SER A 286 19.39 -3.67 -0.76
C SER A 286 20.81 -3.28 -1.17
N ASP A 287 21.29 -2.04 -0.96
CA ASP A 287 22.57 -1.59 -1.56
C ASP A 287 23.52 -0.85 -0.60
N GLY A 288 23.18 -0.70 0.69
CA GLY A 288 24.06 -0.29 1.79
C GLY A 288 24.80 1.07 1.68
N THR A 289 24.79 1.73 0.51
CA THR A 289 25.68 2.87 0.22
C THR A 289 25.09 3.96 -0.68
N LYS A 290 23.88 3.86 -1.25
CA LYS A 290 23.45 4.83 -2.29
C LYS A 290 21.94 5.13 -2.38
N ASN A 291 21.32 5.59 -1.30
CA ASN A 291 20.11 6.41 -1.48
C ASN A 291 20.42 7.84 -1.07
N ASP A 292 20.35 8.74 -2.06
CA ASP A 292 20.31 10.17 -1.81
C ASP A 292 18.96 10.51 -1.17
N THR A 293 18.95 10.55 0.16
CA THR A 293 17.73 10.89 0.92
C THR A 293 17.46 12.38 0.92
N THR A 294 18.28 13.22 0.25
CA THR A 294 17.98 14.65 0.11
C THR A 294 16.68 14.92 -0.64
N LEU A 295 16.13 13.95 -1.37
CA LEU A 295 14.78 14.05 -1.95
C LEU A 295 13.70 14.28 -0.88
N PHE A 296 13.90 13.80 0.35
CA PHE A 296 13.00 14.11 1.48
C PHE A 296 13.10 15.57 1.95
N ASP A 297 14.10 16.35 1.52
CA ASP A 297 14.16 17.77 1.83
C ASP A 297 12.89 18.48 1.37
N PHE A 298 12.40 18.14 0.19
CA PHE A 298 11.19 18.72 -0.39
C PHE A 298 9.93 18.31 0.37
N VAL A 299 9.80 17.03 0.70
CA VAL A 299 8.70 16.49 1.53
C VAL A 299 8.67 17.21 2.87
N LEU A 300 9.79 17.22 3.58
CA LEU A 300 9.89 17.87 4.89
C LEU A 300 9.61 19.36 4.81
N THR A 301 10.11 20.06 3.80
CA THR A 301 9.86 21.49 3.63
C THR A 301 8.37 21.78 3.44
N ALA A 302 7.68 21.01 2.60
CA ALA A 302 6.25 21.18 2.37
C ALA A 302 5.40 20.95 3.64
N PHE A 303 5.75 19.96 4.46
CA PHE A 303 4.98 19.62 5.66
C PHE A 303 5.39 20.38 6.92
N THR A 304 6.64 20.87 7.03
CA THR A 304 7.12 21.60 8.22
C THR A 304 6.31 22.87 8.48
N GLU A 305 5.96 23.62 7.43
CA GLU A 305 5.14 24.83 7.54
C GLU A 305 3.69 24.54 7.96
N ARG A 306 3.26 23.28 7.91
CA ARG A 306 1.88 22.83 8.13
C ARG A 306 1.72 22.00 9.40
N VAL A 307 2.77 21.86 10.21
CA VAL A 307 2.75 21.07 11.45
C VAL A 307 1.60 21.46 12.38
N ASP A 308 1.35 22.77 12.56
CA ASP A 308 0.25 23.21 13.43
C ASP A 308 -1.14 22.82 12.89
N ASP A 309 -1.34 22.97 11.58
CA ASP A 309 -2.58 22.56 10.91
C ASP A 309 -2.82 21.05 11.09
N ILE A 310 -1.77 20.23 10.94
CA ILE A 310 -1.86 18.77 11.15
C ILE A 310 -2.21 18.46 12.61
N LEU A 311 -1.49 19.07 13.56
CA LEU A 311 -1.71 18.83 14.99
C LEU A 311 -3.09 19.32 15.46
N SER A 312 -3.69 20.31 14.79
CA SER A 312 -5.06 20.76 15.09
C SER A 312 -6.12 19.68 14.93
N LEU A 313 -5.85 18.66 14.10
CA LEU A 313 -6.73 17.51 13.93
C LEU A 313 -6.75 16.57 15.16
N LEU A 314 -5.74 16.64 16.05
CA LEU A 314 -5.78 15.96 17.35
C LEU A 314 -6.84 16.56 18.27
N GLU A 315 -7.17 17.84 18.10
CA GLU A 315 -8.15 18.54 18.92
C GLU A 315 -9.53 18.52 18.27
N GLY A 316 -9.61 18.82 16.98
CA GLY A 316 -10.85 18.86 16.21
C GLY A 316 -10.73 18.12 14.87
N PRO A 317 -10.80 16.78 14.86
CA PRO A 317 -10.83 16.02 13.62
C PRO A 317 -12.13 16.30 12.85
N ARG A 318 -12.02 16.41 11.54
CA ARG A 318 -13.12 16.70 10.60
C ARG A 318 -14.07 15.51 10.43
N SER A 319 -13.58 14.30 10.68
CA SER A 319 -14.31 13.03 10.62
C SER A 319 -15.36 12.86 11.73
N VAL A 320 -15.40 13.74 12.73
CA VAL A 320 -16.34 13.64 13.86
C VAL A 320 -17.35 14.79 13.78
N GLN A 321 -18.60 14.46 13.46
CA GLN A 321 -19.67 15.46 13.25
C GLN A 321 -20.58 15.71 14.47
N ASP A 322 -20.46 14.97 15.58
CA ASP A 322 -21.45 15.04 16.68
C ASP A 322 -20.89 14.87 18.10
N THR A 323 -21.73 15.22 19.09
CA THR A 323 -21.49 15.41 20.54
C THR A 323 -21.00 14.20 21.36
N THR A 324 -20.87 13.02 20.77
CA THR A 324 -20.22 11.88 21.41
C THR A 324 -18.71 12.05 21.30
N LYS A 325 -17.97 11.92 22.41
CA LYS A 325 -16.50 11.92 22.37
C LYS A 325 -16.01 10.67 21.60
N THR A 326 -16.07 10.67 20.28
CA THR A 326 -15.42 9.67 19.41
C THR A 326 -14.04 10.17 19.04
N LEU A 327 -13.07 9.24 18.98
CA LEU A 327 -11.68 9.58 18.66
C LEU A 327 -11.53 10.12 17.23
N GLY A 328 -12.23 9.56 16.24
CA GLY A 328 -12.00 9.90 14.83
C GLY A 328 -10.67 9.35 14.29
N LEU A 329 -10.69 8.87 13.05
CA LEU A 329 -9.52 8.23 12.43
C LEU A 329 -8.36 9.20 12.22
N GLU A 330 -8.64 10.48 11.95
CA GLU A 330 -7.60 11.49 11.73
C GLU A 330 -6.65 11.63 12.92
N ARG A 331 -7.11 11.45 14.16
CA ARG A 331 -6.22 11.53 15.34
C ARG A 331 -5.15 10.43 15.31
N ILE A 332 -5.53 9.22 14.88
CA ILE A 332 -4.61 8.10 14.69
C ILE A 332 -3.62 8.45 13.58
N THR A 333 -4.15 8.87 12.43
CA THR A 333 -3.37 9.22 11.25
C THR A 333 -2.38 10.37 11.50
N VAL A 334 -2.71 11.35 12.36
CA VAL A 334 -1.76 12.41 12.74
C VAL A 334 -0.51 11.81 13.39
N CYS A 335 -0.68 10.91 14.37
CA CYS A 335 0.45 10.28 15.05
C CYS A 335 1.30 9.45 14.07
N GLU A 336 0.66 8.68 13.19
CA GLU A 336 1.37 7.89 12.18
C GLU A 336 2.13 8.78 11.18
N LEU A 337 1.50 9.86 10.70
CA LEU A 337 2.14 10.81 9.79
C LEU A 337 3.34 11.50 10.44
N MET A 338 3.26 11.83 11.74
CA MET A 338 4.40 12.40 12.47
C MET A 338 5.56 11.41 12.56
N VAL A 339 5.30 10.11 12.76
CA VAL A 339 6.33 9.06 12.71
C VAL A 339 6.97 9.00 11.33
N ASP A 340 6.16 8.98 10.28
CA ASP A 340 6.64 8.89 8.89
C ASP A 340 7.51 10.11 8.50
N LEU A 341 7.15 11.31 8.96
CA LEU A 341 7.93 12.53 8.76
C LEU A 341 9.18 12.60 9.65
N LEU A 342 9.12 12.11 10.90
CA LEU A 342 10.31 11.98 11.76
C LEU A 342 11.35 11.06 11.13
N TYR A 343 10.91 9.95 10.55
CA TYR A 343 11.78 9.04 9.80
C TYR A 343 12.46 9.78 8.64
N CYS A 344 11.68 10.46 7.79
CA CYS A 344 12.22 11.23 6.65
C CYS A 344 13.27 12.24 7.12
N SER A 345 12.97 12.92 8.23
CA SER A 345 13.85 13.87 8.88
C SER A 345 15.17 13.22 9.35
N SER A 346 15.09 12.09 10.05
CA SER A 346 16.25 11.29 10.46
C SER A 346 17.09 10.82 9.26
N ALA A 347 16.44 10.35 8.20
CA ALA A 347 17.09 9.87 6.99
C ALA A 347 17.91 10.95 6.27
N VAL A 348 17.35 12.17 6.11
CA VAL A 348 18.07 13.33 5.53
C VAL A 348 19.29 13.69 6.36
N MET A 349 19.12 13.79 7.67
CA MET A 349 20.18 14.23 8.56
C MET A 349 21.35 13.24 8.58
N ASN A 350 21.03 11.94 8.71
CA ASN A 350 22.03 10.88 8.67
C ASN A 350 22.81 10.89 7.36
N TYR A 351 22.13 11.12 6.22
CA TYR A 351 22.79 11.22 4.93
C TYR A 351 23.75 12.41 4.85
N ARG A 352 23.29 13.62 5.22
CA ARG A 352 24.13 14.83 5.22
C ARG A 352 25.31 14.74 6.19
N GLN A 353 25.13 14.08 7.34
CA GLN A 353 26.20 13.84 8.31
C GLN A 353 27.30 12.94 7.72
N ARG A 354 26.92 11.83 7.07
CA ARG A 354 27.87 10.92 6.40
C ARG A 354 28.64 11.60 5.27
N HIS A 355 28.01 12.54 4.56
CA HIS A 355 28.61 13.25 3.43
C HIS A 355 29.26 14.59 3.81
N SER A 356 29.39 14.91 5.10
CA SER A 356 30.00 16.15 5.59
C SER A 356 29.36 17.43 5.04
N THR A 357 28.09 17.38 4.63
CA THR A 357 27.28 18.53 4.18
C THR A 357 26.34 19.02 5.28
N ALA A 358 26.71 18.77 6.54
CA ALA A 358 25.93 19.17 7.71
C ALA A 358 25.75 20.70 7.74
N SER A 359 24.52 21.15 7.51
CA SER A 359 24.11 22.55 7.60
C SER A 359 23.04 22.67 8.68
N GLN A 360 23.08 23.74 9.48
CA GLN A 360 22.00 24.09 10.41
C GLN A 360 20.68 24.36 9.67
N SER A 361 20.73 24.75 8.39
CA SER A 361 19.56 24.95 7.52
C SER A 361 19.09 23.63 6.88
N CYS A 362 19.10 22.53 7.63
CA CYS A 362 18.61 21.24 7.18
C CYS A 362 17.10 21.13 7.47
N PRO A 363 16.25 20.78 6.48
CA PRO A 363 14.81 20.61 6.68
C PRO A 363 14.47 19.65 7.83
N GLY A 364 15.32 18.65 8.07
CA GLY A 364 15.15 17.74 9.18
C GLY A 364 15.19 18.42 10.56
N HIS A 365 16.13 19.36 10.75
CA HIS A 365 16.21 20.16 11.99
C HIS A 365 15.01 21.10 12.10
N ALA A 366 14.59 21.71 10.98
CA ALA A 366 13.42 22.61 10.95
C ALA A 366 12.12 21.89 11.35
N PHE A 367 11.91 20.66 10.86
CA PHE A 367 10.75 19.85 11.22
C PHE A 367 10.68 19.59 12.73
N ARG A 368 11.80 19.18 13.34
CA ARG A 368 11.87 18.94 14.79
C ARG A 368 11.68 20.22 15.61
N ALA A 369 12.23 21.34 15.15
CA ALA A 369 11.98 22.63 15.77
C ALA A 369 10.49 23.02 15.71
N ALA A 370 9.80 22.73 14.61
CA ALA A 370 8.36 22.95 14.47
C ALA A 370 7.54 22.06 15.43
N LEU A 371 7.94 20.80 15.66
CA LEU A 371 7.29 19.93 16.64
C LEU A 371 7.35 20.52 18.07
N ILE A 372 8.49 21.10 18.45
CA ILE A 372 8.64 21.79 19.74
C ILE A 372 7.78 23.05 19.77
N GLN A 373 7.93 23.91 18.75
CA GLN A 373 7.22 25.19 18.65
C GLN A 373 5.70 25.02 18.77
N HIS A 374 5.15 23.97 18.17
CA HIS A 374 3.71 23.70 18.14
C HIS A 374 3.25 22.66 19.17
N GLN A 375 4.10 22.34 20.15
CA GLN A 375 3.78 21.46 21.29
C GLN A 375 3.19 20.10 20.85
N ALA A 376 3.80 19.47 19.84
CA ALA A 376 3.31 18.23 19.25
C ALA A 376 3.13 17.10 20.29
N ILE A 377 4.10 16.96 21.21
CA ILE A 377 4.12 15.92 22.23
C ILE A 377 2.95 16.06 23.23
N PRO A 378 2.75 17.21 23.92
CA PRO A 378 1.58 17.41 24.78
C PRO A 378 0.25 17.18 24.05
N ARG A 379 0.13 17.66 22.81
CA ARG A 379 -1.10 17.50 22.00
C ARG A 379 -1.38 16.04 21.64
N CYS A 380 -0.34 15.23 21.42
CA CYS A 380 -0.46 13.78 21.18
C CYS A 380 -0.78 12.99 22.46
N ILE A 381 -0.17 13.36 23.59
CA ILE A 381 -0.40 12.68 24.88
C ILE A 381 -1.82 12.94 25.42
N LYS A 382 -2.41 14.11 25.15
CA LYS A 382 -3.74 14.44 25.66
C LYS A 382 -4.82 13.42 25.23
N PRO A 383 -5.03 13.12 23.92
CA PRO A 383 -5.97 12.07 23.52
C PRO A 383 -5.61 10.67 24.03
N PHE A 384 -4.32 10.39 24.31
CA PHE A 384 -3.89 9.09 24.85
C PHE A 384 -4.64 8.76 26.15
N PHE A 385 -4.78 9.73 27.04
CA PHE A 385 -5.49 9.56 28.31
C PHE A 385 -6.98 9.90 28.23
N GLU A 386 -7.41 10.76 27.29
CA GLU A 386 -8.84 11.06 27.09
C GLU A 386 -9.62 9.88 26.51
N PHE A 387 -8.97 9.00 25.75
CA PHE A 387 -9.56 7.82 25.11
C PHE A 387 -8.98 6.52 25.69
N PRO A 388 -9.30 6.15 26.95
CA PRO A 388 -8.66 5.07 27.69
C PRO A 388 -8.78 3.67 27.07
N TRP A 389 -9.71 3.47 26.15
CA TRP A 389 -10.03 2.17 25.53
C TRP A 389 -9.68 2.10 24.05
N ASN A 390 -8.98 3.09 23.50
CA ASN A 390 -8.60 3.10 22.10
C ASN A 390 -7.15 2.64 21.89
N ASN A 391 -6.96 1.31 21.88
CA ASN A 391 -5.65 0.69 21.73
C ASN A 391 -4.93 1.08 20.42
N ILE A 392 -5.69 1.34 19.34
CA ILE A 392 -5.12 1.73 18.04
C ILE A 392 -4.43 3.10 18.13
N TYR A 393 -5.08 4.07 18.79
CA TYR A 393 -4.46 5.36 19.07
C TYR A 393 -3.27 5.21 20.01
N HIS A 394 -3.39 4.40 21.06
CA HIS A 394 -2.28 4.17 21.99
C HIS A 394 -1.06 3.58 21.29
N ASN A 395 -1.25 2.63 20.35
CA ASN A 395 -0.20 2.13 19.48
C ASN A 395 0.46 3.25 18.67
N SER A 396 -0.34 4.09 18.01
CA SER A 396 0.15 5.15 17.12
C SER A 396 0.89 6.25 17.89
N ALA A 397 0.32 6.71 19.01
CA ALA A 397 0.94 7.69 19.89
C ALA A 397 2.20 7.14 20.57
N TYR A 398 2.19 5.86 20.98
CA TYR A 398 3.38 5.18 21.49
C TYR A 398 4.50 5.16 20.43
N ALA A 399 4.20 4.79 19.19
CA ALA A 399 5.18 4.79 18.10
C ALA A 399 5.81 6.17 17.90
N PHE A 400 5.01 7.24 17.93
CA PHE A 400 5.49 8.62 17.85
C PHE A 400 6.41 8.99 19.02
N LEU A 401 6.01 8.71 20.26
CA LEU A 401 6.84 9.00 21.44
C LEU A 401 8.13 8.18 21.46
N ARG A 402 8.04 6.91 21.09
CA ARG A 402 9.18 5.99 21.06
C ARG A 402 10.22 6.42 20.05
N GLU A 403 9.82 6.84 18.85
CA GLU A 403 10.75 7.35 17.83
C GLU A 403 11.63 8.47 18.42
N ILE A 404 11.02 9.41 19.16
CA ILE A 404 11.76 10.50 19.82
C ILE A 404 12.63 9.98 20.98
N ILE A 405 12.11 9.09 21.82
CA ILE A 405 12.85 8.55 22.98
C ILE A 405 14.09 7.75 22.53
N VAL A 406 14.00 7.00 21.44
CA VAL A 406 15.06 6.09 20.99
C VAL A 406 16.04 6.80 20.04
N GLU A 407 15.55 7.48 19.00
CA GLU A 407 16.40 8.02 17.93
C GLU A 407 16.96 9.41 18.23
N ASP A 408 16.23 10.21 19.02
CA ASP A 408 16.53 11.63 19.24
C ASP A 408 17.13 11.96 20.60
N ALA A 409 17.18 11.00 21.53
CA ALA A 409 17.65 11.25 22.90
C ALA A 409 19.03 11.92 23.00
N THR A 410 19.91 11.68 22.03
CA THR A 410 21.25 12.30 21.97
C THR A 410 21.33 13.49 21.03
N ARG A 411 20.43 13.59 20.05
CA ARG A 411 20.49 14.55 18.95
C ARG A 411 19.63 15.78 19.18
N TYR A 412 18.50 15.62 19.88
CA TYR A 412 17.51 16.65 20.15
C TYR A 412 17.01 16.57 21.60
N PRO A 413 17.85 16.97 22.57
CA PRO A 413 17.47 16.97 23.98
C PRO A 413 16.23 17.84 24.25
N GLU A 414 15.94 18.85 23.43
CA GLU A 414 14.77 19.71 23.58
C GLU A 414 13.44 18.97 23.33
N LEU A 415 13.41 18.07 22.34
CA LEU A 415 12.24 17.21 22.10
C LEU A 415 12.05 16.21 23.24
N LEU A 416 13.15 15.68 23.76
CA LEU A 416 13.10 14.79 24.91
C LEU A 416 12.65 15.54 26.17
N ASP A 417 13.05 16.79 26.33
CA ASP A 417 12.63 17.64 27.44
C ASP A 417 11.13 17.98 27.36
N GLU A 418 10.57 18.12 26.16
CA GLU A 418 9.12 18.21 25.97
C GLU A 418 8.39 16.94 26.48
N ILE A 419 8.92 15.73 26.25
CA ILE A 419 8.34 14.49 26.78
C ILE A 419 8.43 14.44 28.31
N LEU A 420 9.61 14.72 28.85
CA LEU A 420 9.93 14.44 30.25
C LEU A 420 9.45 15.54 31.20
N PHE A 421 9.56 16.80 30.79
CA PHE A 421 9.27 17.96 31.65
C PHE A 421 7.98 18.67 31.28
N ASN A 422 7.72 18.94 30.00
CA ASN A 422 6.52 19.70 29.62
C ASN A 422 5.27 18.80 29.64
N ALA A 423 5.35 17.63 29.01
CA ALA A 423 4.30 16.62 29.07
C ALA A 423 4.32 15.81 30.37
N THR A 424 5.36 15.91 31.21
CA THR A 424 5.47 15.23 32.52
C THR A 424 5.21 13.71 32.47
N LEU A 425 5.63 13.04 31.38
CA LEU A 425 5.23 11.65 31.09
C LEU A 425 5.50 10.67 32.24
N VAL A 426 6.64 10.81 32.93
CA VAL A 426 7.00 9.97 34.09
C VAL A 426 5.95 10.06 35.20
N ARG A 427 5.47 11.27 35.51
CA ARG A 427 4.40 11.45 36.52
C ARG A 427 3.11 10.82 36.06
N GLN A 428 2.71 11.09 34.81
CA GLN A 428 1.47 10.55 34.27
C GLN A 428 1.46 9.01 34.31
N ILE A 429 2.57 8.35 33.95
CA ILE A 429 2.72 6.90 34.10
C ILE A 429 2.48 6.45 35.55
N LEU A 430 3.17 7.07 36.51
CA LEU A 430 3.09 6.69 37.93
C LEU A 430 1.70 6.93 38.52
N GLU A 431 1.07 8.06 38.22
CA GLU A 431 -0.28 8.40 38.66
C GLU A 431 -1.30 7.38 38.13
N ARG A 432 -1.28 7.08 36.83
CA ARG A 432 -2.21 6.12 36.21
C ARG A 432 -1.98 4.68 36.67
N ALA A 433 -0.72 4.29 36.88
CA ALA A 433 -0.40 2.97 37.45
C ALA A 433 -0.96 2.83 38.88
N GLN A 434 -0.87 3.88 39.70
CA GLN A 434 -1.46 3.88 41.05
C GLN A 434 -3.00 3.89 41.02
N GLU A 435 -3.61 4.69 40.16
CA GLU A 435 -5.08 4.75 39.99
C GLU A 435 -5.67 3.39 39.63
N THR A 436 -5.01 2.66 38.72
CA THR A 436 -5.40 1.31 38.31
C THR A 436 -5.42 0.35 39.49
N LYS A 437 -4.39 0.38 40.35
CA LYS A 437 -4.32 -0.46 41.54
C LYS A 437 -5.40 -0.13 42.56
N LYS A 438 -5.74 1.15 42.72
CA LYS A 438 -6.79 1.60 43.65
C LYS A 438 -8.20 1.21 43.18
N THR A 439 -8.46 1.35 41.89
CA THR A 439 -9.79 1.12 41.30
C THR A 439 -10.01 -0.35 40.91
N ASN A 440 -8.95 -1.16 40.86
CA ASN A 440 -8.95 -2.52 40.32
C ASN A 440 -9.53 -2.60 38.88
N GLN A 441 -9.50 -1.47 38.15
CA GLN A 441 -10.00 -1.37 36.79
C GLN A 441 -8.82 -1.27 35.84
N ARG A 442 -8.60 -2.32 35.05
CA ARG A 442 -7.54 -2.34 34.04
C ARG A 442 -7.96 -1.49 32.83
N VAL A 443 -7.32 -0.35 32.66
CA VAL A 443 -7.54 0.59 31.55
C VAL A 443 -6.79 0.12 30.29
N GLY A 444 -7.31 0.40 29.08
CA GLY A 444 -6.78 -0.10 27.81
C GLY A 444 -5.31 0.26 27.55
N TYR A 445 -4.89 1.51 27.82
CA TYR A 445 -3.52 1.97 27.58
C TYR A 445 -2.44 1.38 28.50
N LEU A 446 -2.79 0.55 29.50
CA LEU A 446 -1.81 0.13 30.51
C LEU A 446 -0.65 -0.67 29.93
N GLY A 447 -0.90 -1.48 28.90
CA GLY A 447 0.17 -2.18 28.18
C GLY A 447 1.16 -1.20 27.56
N HIS A 448 0.68 -0.12 26.96
CA HIS A 448 1.52 0.93 26.37
C HIS A 448 2.28 1.74 27.42
N LEU A 449 1.69 1.97 28.61
CA LEU A 449 2.44 2.59 29.71
C LEU A 449 3.58 1.71 30.21
N THR A 450 3.39 0.39 30.22
CA THR A 450 4.47 -0.58 30.48
C THR A 450 5.58 -0.48 29.44
N LEU A 451 5.22 -0.42 28.15
CA LEU A 451 6.20 -0.23 27.07
C LEU A 451 6.99 1.08 27.21
N LEU A 452 6.30 2.21 27.42
CA LEU A 452 6.94 3.51 27.68
C LEU A 452 7.82 3.49 28.93
N SER A 453 7.39 2.78 29.99
CA SER A 453 8.18 2.61 31.22
C SER A 453 9.50 1.90 30.93
N ASN A 454 9.47 0.87 30.09
CA ASN A 454 10.66 0.13 29.67
C ASN A 454 11.59 1.01 28.82
N ASP A 455 11.07 1.72 27.82
CA ASP A 455 11.88 2.62 26.99
C ASP A 455 12.58 3.69 27.85
N LEU A 456 11.84 4.32 28.78
CA LEU A 456 12.39 5.31 29.71
C LEU A 456 13.39 4.71 30.69
N LYS A 457 13.19 3.47 31.16
CA LYS A 457 14.15 2.74 31.99
C LYS A 457 15.50 2.58 31.26
N TYR A 458 15.47 2.17 29.99
CA TYR A 458 16.69 2.04 29.18
C TYR A 458 17.34 3.39 28.90
N LEU A 459 16.54 4.41 28.57
CA LEU A 459 17.00 5.78 28.41
C LEU A 459 17.74 6.27 29.66
N PHE A 460 17.14 6.15 30.84
CA PHE A 460 17.73 6.59 32.11
C PHE A 460 19.00 5.83 32.48
N LYS A 461 19.08 4.54 32.11
CA LYS A 461 20.31 3.75 32.26
C LYS A 461 21.42 4.27 31.34
N GLY A 462 21.09 4.66 30.11
CA GLY A 462 22.04 5.25 29.15
C GLY A 462 22.45 6.68 29.51
N PHE A 463 21.57 7.45 30.13
CA PHE A 463 21.77 8.87 30.47
C PHE A 463 21.50 9.16 31.96
N PRO A 464 22.40 8.76 32.88
CA PRO A 464 22.18 8.92 34.33
C PRO A 464 21.99 10.37 34.79
N ALA A 465 22.63 11.34 34.14
CA ALA A 465 22.47 12.76 34.46
C ALA A 465 21.06 13.27 34.12
N LEU A 466 20.49 12.79 33.01
CA LEU A 466 19.10 13.08 32.65
C LEU A 466 18.15 12.43 33.65
N ALA A 467 18.38 11.16 33.99
CA ALA A 467 17.60 10.44 35.00
C ALA A 467 17.60 11.19 36.35
N GLN A 468 18.77 11.70 36.76
CA GLN A 468 18.88 12.52 37.96
C GLN A 468 18.02 13.77 37.84
N ARG A 469 18.10 14.51 36.72
CA ARG A 469 17.35 15.75 36.49
C ARG A 469 15.82 15.53 36.47
N VAL A 470 15.35 14.47 35.83
CA VAL A 470 13.91 14.17 35.71
C VAL A 470 13.32 13.70 37.04
N LEU A 471 14.10 12.93 37.81
CA LEU A 471 13.67 12.33 39.07
C LEU A 471 14.07 13.16 40.30
N ASP A 472 14.55 14.40 40.09
CA ASP A 472 15.04 15.33 41.13
C ASP A 472 13.90 15.99 41.94
N GLU A 473 12.91 15.18 42.31
CA GLU A 473 11.76 15.64 43.06
C GLU A 473 11.43 14.71 44.21
N SER A 474 10.95 15.32 45.30
CA SER A 474 10.57 14.65 46.53
C SER A 474 9.68 13.44 46.24
N ASN A 475 10.17 12.25 46.58
CA ASN A 475 9.52 10.94 46.40
C ASN A 475 9.35 10.45 44.94
N LEU A 476 9.66 11.23 43.90
CA LEU A 476 9.46 10.78 42.51
C LEU A 476 10.42 9.64 42.15
N ARG A 477 11.69 9.77 42.54
CA ARG A 477 12.70 8.71 42.38
C ARG A 477 12.27 7.39 43.04
N ALA A 478 11.83 7.47 44.30
CA ALA A 478 11.40 6.28 45.05
C ALA A 478 10.15 5.62 44.43
N GLN A 479 9.21 6.42 43.93
CA GLN A 479 8.03 5.91 43.22
C GLN A 479 8.40 5.25 41.89
N TRP A 480 9.31 5.86 41.12
CA TRP A 480 9.82 5.29 39.88
C TRP A 480 10.55 3.97 40.11
N ASP A 481 11.48 3.93 41.06
CA ASP A 481 12.25 2.71 41.37
C ASP A 481 11.33 1.57 41.85
N ALA A 482 10.28 1.89 42.64
CA ALA A 482 9.28 0.91 43.06
C ALA A 482 8.45 0.39 41.88
N HIS A 483 8.00 1.28 40.98
CA HIS A 483 7.24 0.92 39.78
C HIS A 483 8.03 0.00 38.86
N ILE A 484 9.29 0.33 38.56
CA ILE A 484 10.16 -0.50 37.72
C ILE A 484 10.47 -1.84 38.38
N SER A 485 10.68 -1.88 39.69
CA SER A 485 10.91 -3.14 40.40
C SER A 485 9.71 -4.08 40.36
N GLU A 486 8.50 -3.55 40.32
CA GLU A 486 7.27 -4.34 40.19
C GLU A 486 7.08 -4.86 38.77
N LEU A 487 7.34 -4.00 37.78
CA LEU A 487 7.33 -4.37 36.37
C LEU A 487 8.28 -5.53 36.07
N ASP A 488 9.50 -5.48 36.61
CA ASP A 488 10.50 -6.52 36.45
C ASP A 488 10.07 -7.85 37.09
N LYS A 489 9.33 -7.80 38.20
CA LYS A 489 8.77 -9.01 38.85
C LYS A 489 7.66 -9.62 38.01
N ASP A 490 6.77 -8.80 37.45
CA ASP A 490 5.66 -9.25 36.62
C ASP A 490 6.18 -9.94 35.35
N VAL A 491 7.22 -9.39 34.71
CA VAL A 491 7.90 -10.01 33.55
C VAL A 491 8.52 -11.36 33.93
N GLN A 492 9.24 -11.43 35.05
CA GLN A 492 9.83 -12.68 35.53
C GLN A 492 8.78 -13.76 35.86
N LEU A 493 7.64 -13.35 36.41
CA LEU A 493 6.51 -14.24 36.67
C LEU A 493 5.92 -14.78 35.36
N GLN A 494 5.67 -13.94 34.36
CA GLN A 494 5.14 -14.37 33.05
C GLN A 494 6.04 -15.41 32.38
N MET A 495 7.36 -15.21 32.43
CA MET A 495 8.34 -16.17 31.91
C MET A 495 8.32 -17.51 32.65
N ALA A 496 8.16 -17.47 33.98
CA ALA A 496 8.11 -18.67 34.81
C ALA A 496 6.86 -19.53 34.51
N PHE A 497 5.81 -18.94 33.93
CA PHE A 497 4.57 -19.61 33.53
C PHE A 497 4.48 -19.90 32.03
N GLY A 498 5.59 -19.76 31.28
CA GLY A 498 5.65 -20.13 29.85
C GLY A 498 4.98 -19.13 28.91
N GLY A 499 4.73 -17.89 29.36
CA GLY A 499 4.35 -16.79 28.46
C GLY A 499 5.58 -16.15 27.83
N ASP A 500 5.48 -15.75 26.56
CA ASP A 500 6.53 -14.97 25.91
C ASP A 500 6.67 -13.60 26.58
N ALA A 501 7.91 -13.25 26.95
CA ALA A 501 8.22 -11.95 27.47
C ALA A 501 8.38 -10.94 26.33
N VAL A 502 7.69 -9.81 26.41
CA VAL A 502 7.97 -8.66 25.54
C VAL A 502 9.32 -8.06 25.94
N TYR A 503 10.39 -8.55 25.31
CA TYR A 503 11.72 -7.94 25.40
C TYR A 503 12.05 -7.10 24.18
N TRP A 504 12.83 -6.05 24.40
CA TRP A 504 13.65 -5.44 23.37
C TRP A 504 15.13 -5.79 23.57
N ASN A 505 15.74 -6.35 22.53
CA ASN A 505 17.18 -6.32 22.25
C ASN A 505 17.37 -5.26 21.15
N ALA A 506 18.36 -4.38 21.29
CA ALA A 506 18.72 -3.30 20.36
C ALA A 506 19.07 -3.74 18.91
N SER A 507 18.82 -4.99 18.54
CA SER A 507 19.20 -5.62 17.26
C SER A 507 18.06 -6.32 16.53
N GLN A 508 16.82 -6.33 17.05
CA GLN A 508 15.71 -7.06 16.42
C GLN A 508 14.46 -6.18 16.29
N GLU A 509 13.87 -6.25 15.10
CA GLU A 509 12.55 -5.72 14.78
C GLU A 509 11.49 -6.29 15.73
N TYR A 510 10.46 -5.48 15.96
CA TYR A 510 9.28 -5.85 16.72
C TYR A 510 8.53 -6.98 15.97
N HIS A 511 8.61 -8.22 16.45
CA HIS A 511 7.68 -9.26 16.01
C HIS A 511 6.30 -8.98 16.63
N ASN A 512 5.36 -8.61 15.79
CA ASN A 512 3.97 -8.37 16.17
C ASN A 512 3.17 -9.63 15.81
N ASP A 513 3.25 -10.68 16.63
CA ASP A 513 2.49 -11.94 16.42
C ASP A 513 0.97 -11.76 16.66
N MET A 514 0.47 -10.52 16.67
CA MET A 514 -0.97 -10.20 16.78
C MET A 514 -1.64 -9.99 15.42
N ASP A 515 -0.89 -10.06 14.32
CA ASP A 515 -1.40 -9.84 12.96
C ASP A 515 -1.40 -11.10 12.04
N GLU A 516 -0.97 -12.28 12.52
CA GLU A 516 -0.87 -13.50 11.67
C GLU A 516 -1.81 -14.68 11.98
N ASP A 517 -2.72 -14.59 12.97
CA ASP A 517 -3.68 -15.69 13.24
C ASP A 517 -5.06 -15.48 12.60
N VAL A 518 -5.08 -15.06 11.34
CA VAL A 518 -6.24 -15.22 10.46
C VAL A 518 -5.75 -15.79 9.15
N HIS A 519 -5.51 -17.10 9.10
CA HIS A 519 -5.72 -18.02 7.97
C HIS A 519 -4.89 -19.29 8.17
N GLU A 520 -5.44 -20.28 8.88
CA GLU A 520 -5.21 -21.71 8.62
C GLU A 520 -6.17 -22.53 9.52
N LEU A 521 -7.46 -22.53 9.16
CA LEU A 521 -8.32 -23.66 9.52
C LEU A 521 -8.01 -24.76 8.51
N ASP A 522 -7.05 -25.61 8.88
CA ASP A 522 -6.77 -26.87 8.19
C ASP A 522 -8.03 -27.74 8.27
N GLU A 523 -8.75 -27.87 7.15
CA GLU A 523 -9.87 -28.77 6.97
C GLU A 523 -9.38 -30.23 6.97
N GLY A 524 -9.13 -30.76 8.17
CA GLY A 524 -8.98 -32.20 8.39
C GLY A 524 -10.33 -32.92 8.28
N PRO A 525 -10.37 -34.15 7.74
CA PRO A 525 -11.63 -34.83 7.42
C PRO A 525 -12.40 -35.20 8.68
N MET A 526 -13.61 -34.65 8.81
CA MET A 526 -14.63 -35.05 9.78
C MET A 526 -15.18 -36.43 9.44
N GLU A 527 -14.55 -37.48 9.98
CA GLU A 527 -15.18 -38.80 10.14
C GLU A 527 -15.20 -39.20 11.62
N GLY A 528 -16.42 -39.34 12.16
CA GLY A 528 -16.72 -40.20 13.29
C GLY A 528 -16.55 -39.60 14.68
N GLU A 529 -17.66 -39.11 15.26
CA GLU A 529 -18.16 -39.48 16.60
C GLU A 529 -19.31 -38.53 17.00
N ALA A 530 -20.48 -38.81 16.46
CA ALA A 530 -21.74 -38.33 17.03
C ALA A 530 -22.26 -39.42 17.96
N GLU A 531 -22.07 -39.26 19.28
CA GLU A 531 -22.98 -39.85 20.26
C GLU A 531 -22.78 -39.25 21.68
N ALA A 532 -23.89 -38.70 22.19
CA ALA A 532 -24.22 -38.50 23.60
C ALA A 532 -23.42 -37.48 24.42
N ARG A 533 -24.03 -36.30 24.64
CA ARG A 533 -24.45 -35.83 25.98
C ARG A 533 -25.08 -34.42 25.93
N ASP A 534 -26.36 -34.38 25.56
CA ASP A 534 -27.29 -33.34 26.00
C ASP A 534 -27.88 -33.78 27.35
N ALA A 535 -27.43 -33.15 28.45
CA ALA A 535 -28.19 -33.02 29.69
C ALA A 535 -27.43 -32.13 30.67
N GLU A 536 -28.19 -31.23 31.34
CA GLU A 536 -27.74 -30.22 32.31
C GLU A 536 -27.18 -28.99 31.58
N TRP A 537 -27.81 -27.82 31.57
CA TRP A 537 -28.19 -27.03 32.74
C TRP A 537 -29.44 -26.16 32.45
N THR A 538 -30.55 -26.50 33.09
CA THR A 538 -31.62 -25.55 33.43
C THR A 538 -31.79 -25.56 34.94
N LYS A 539 -31.38 -24.47 35.59
CA LYS A 539 -32.07 -23.88 36.74
C LYS A 539 -31.66 -22.42 36.89
#